data_AF-A0A9N9DND9-F1
#
_entry.id   AF-A0A9N9DND9-F1
#
_cell.length_a   1.000
_cell.length_b   1.000
_cell.length_c   1.000
_cell.angle_alpha   90.00
_cell.angle_beta   90.00
_cell.angle_gamma   90.00
#
_symmetry.space_group_name_H-M   'P 1'
#
loop_
_entity.id
_entity.type
_entity.pdbx_description
1 polymer ?
#
loop_
_entity_poly.entity_id
_entity_poly.type
_entity_poly.pdbx_seq_one_letter_code
_entity_poly.pdbx_strand_id
1 'polypeptide(L)'
;NGFTFEPLFRESLFTDNLLIMYENTLNTMLENNVNKFDIEDVHSKITEQISTGCNTLLSKVVILEPCDPPNCNNNVYTACKMYCNNLSISNNENLYVACDQ
;
A
#
# COMPACT_ATOMS: atom_id res chain seq x y z
N ASN A 1 -17.21 19.10 31.44
CA ASN A 1 -16.74 19.03 30.03
C ASN A 1 -15.42 18.27 30.00
N GLY A 2 -15.48 16.94 29.87
CA GLY A 2 -14.29 16.12 29.67
C GLY A 2 -14.01 16.05 28.18
N PHE A 3 -12.83 16.51 27.76
CA PHE A 3 -12.34 16.27 26.41
C PHE A 3 -11.99 14.79 26.29
N THR A 4 -12.78 14.04 25.54
CA THR A 4 -12.37 12.71 25.07
C THR A 4 -11.34 12.92 23.98
N PHE A 5 -10.07 12.64 24.29
CA PHE A 5 -9.06 12.45 23.26
C PHE A 5 -9.40 11.16 22.54
N GLU A 6 -10.06 11.26 21.39
CA GLU A 6 -10.02 10.16 20.42
C GLU A 6 -8.59 10.09 19.91
N PRO A 7 -7.89 8.95 20.03
CA PRO A 7 -6.58 8.80 19.42
C PRO A 7 -6.72 9.03 17.92
N LEU A 8 -5.87 9.92 17.38
CA LEU A 8 -5.89 10.36 15.97
C LEU A 8 -5.74 9.19 14.99
N PHE A 9 -5.25 8.05 15.49
CA PHE A 9 -5.15 6.79 14.77
C PHE A 9 -5.93 5.73 15.57
N ARG A 10 -6.90 5.08 14.91
CA ARG A 10 -7.50 3.84 15.40
C ARG A 10 -6.38 2.82 15.61
N GLU A 11 -6.38 2.12 16.74
CA GLU A 11 -5.44 1.02 17.03
C GLU A 11 -5.31 0.12 15.80
N SER A 12 -4.14 0.14 15.18
CA SER A 12 -3.87 -0.62 13.97
C SER A 12 -2.58 -1.38 14.19
N LEU A 13 -2.59 -2.67 13.84
CA LEU A 13 -1.41 -3.55 13.91
C LEU A 13 -0.20 -2.91 13.21
N PHE A 14 -0.46 -2.12 12.16
CA PHE A 14 0.57 -1.36 11.47
C PHE A 14 1.21 -0.28 12.36
N THR A 15 0.41 0.53 13.04
CA THR A 15 0.89 1.58 13.96
C THR A 15 1.65 0.96 15.14
N ASP A 16 1.15 -0.15 15.69
CA ASP A 16 1.78 -0.86 16.80
C ASP A 16 3.15 -1.42 16.40
N ASN A 17 3.24 -2.02 15.20
CA ASN A 17 4.51 -2.51 14.66
C ASN A 17 5.52 -1.37 14.44
N LEU A 18 5.07 -0.21 13.96
CA LEU A 18 5.95 0.96 13.79
C LEU A 18 6.50 1.45 15.13
N LEU A 19 5.66 1.51 16.18
CA LEU A 19 6.08 1.87 17.53
C LEU A 19 7.14 0.90 18.07
N ILE A 20 6.89 -0.41 17.93
CA ILE A 20 7.85 -1.45 18.34
C ILE A 20 9.18 -1.31 17.59
N MET A 21 9.15 -1.06 16.28
CA MET A 21 10.36 -0.86 15.48
C MET A 21 11.15 0.38 15.93
N TYR A 22 10.45 1.46 16.26
CA TYR A 22 11.08 2.68 16.78
C TYR A 22 11.79 2.42 18.10
N GLU A 23 11.09 1.83 19.07
CA GLU A 23 11.64 1.55 20.40
C GLU A 23 12.88 0.63 20.32
N ASN A 24 12.79 -0.45 19.55
CA ASN A 24 13.91 -1.38 19.38
C ASN A 24 15.12 -0.72 18.72
N THR A 25 14.89 0.10 17.69
CA THR A 25 15.97 0.82 16.99
C THR A 25 16.65 1.81 17.91
N LEU A 26 15.87 2.62 18.64
CA LEU A 26 16.39 3.60 19.58
C LEU A 26 17.20 2.92 20.70
N ASN A 27 16.67 1.87 21.31
CA ASN A 27 17.35 1.13 22.38
C ASN A 27 18.66 0.50 21.88
N THR A 28 18.65 -0.11 20.69
CA THR A 28 19.86 -0.68 20.07
C THR A 28 20.92 0.39 19.82
N MET A 29 20.52 1.58 19.35
CA MET A 29 21.44 2.70 19.12
C MET A 29 21.99 3.26 20.44
N LEU A 30 21.15 3.38 21.46
CA LEU A 30 21.55 3.80 22.80
C LEU A 30 22.57 2.82 23.42
N GLU A 31 22.37 1.52 23.29
CA GLU A 31 23.27 0.51 23.84
C GLU A 31 24.63 0.48 23.13
N ASN A 32 24.65 0.62 21.80
CA ASN A 32 25.86 0.40 21.00
C ASN A 32 26.64 1.68 20.69
N ASN A 33 25.98 2.84 20.68
CA ASN A 33 26.51 4.09 20.14
C ASN A 33 26.21 5.30 21.05
N VAL A 34 26.30 5.14 22.37
CA VAL A 34 26.10 6.24 23.34
C VAL A 34 26.85 7.50 22.88
N ASN A 35 26.11 8.59 22.62
CA ASN A 35 26.59 9.89 22.14
C ASN A 35 27.17 9.95 20.70
N LYS A 36 26.87 8.99 19.83
CA LYS A 36 27.37 8.94 18.45
C LYS A 36 26.28 8.96 17.38
N PHE A 37 25.03 9.14 17.75
CA PHE A 37 23.90 9.20 16.81
C PHE A 37 22.95 10.34 17.21
N ASP A 38 22.25 10.86 16.21
CA ASP A 38 21.14 11.81 16.37
C ASP A 38 19.81 11.11 16.05
N ILE A 39 18.70 11.75 16.38
CA ILE A 39 17.35 11.23 16.11
C ILE A 39 17.10 10.98 14.62
N GLU A 40 17.76 11.73 13.73
CA GLU A 40 17.70 11.49 12.29
C GLU A 40 18.24 10.12 11.89
N ASP A 41 19.27 9.61 12.59
CA ASP A 41 19.82 8.28 12.34
C ASP A 41 18.82 7.18 12.71
N VAL A 42 18.04 7.40 13.78
CA VAL A 42 16.95 6.50 14.20
C VAL A 42 15.85 6.47 13.15
N HIS A 43 15.41 7.64 12.67
CA HIS A 43 14.39 7.73 11.62
C HIS A 43 14.86 7.10 10.30
N SER A 44 16.11 7.31 9.91
CA SER A 44 16.68 6.69 8.71
C SER A 44 16.67 5.17 8.83
N LYS A 45 17.06 4.64 9.99
CA LYS A 45 17.10 3.18 10.21
C LYS A 45 15.72 2.54 10.22
N ILE A 46 14.71 3.22 10.76
CA ILE A 46 13.32 2.77 10.70
C ILE A 46 12.83 2.81 9.25
N THR A 47 13.15 3.87 8.50
CA THR A 47 12.75 4.01 7.09
C THR A 47 13.36 2.92 6.21
N GLU A 48 14.59 2.46 6.48
CA GLU A 48 15.21 1.31 5.79
C GLU A 48 14.44 0.00 6.02
N GLN A 49 13.80 -0.16 7.18
CA GLN A 49 13.08 -1.38 7.55
C GLN A 49 11.62 -1.35 7.10
N ILE A 50 11.05 -0.16 6.93
CA ILE A 50 9.73 0.01 6.32
C ILE A 50 9.94 -0.16 4.82
N SER A 51 9.33 -1.20 4.25
CA SER A 51 9.38 -1.35 2.80
C SER A 51 8.63 -0.20 2.13
N THR A 52 9.38 0.79 1.66
CA THR A 52 8.86 1.94 0.93
C THR A 52 8.71 1.54 -0.53
N GLY A 53 7.55 0.98 -0.83
CA GLY A 53 7.16 0.56 -2.17
C GLY A 53 5.81 -0.13 -2.13
N CYS A 54 5.13 -0.17 -3.27
CA CYS A 54 4.07 -1.15 -3.49
C CYS A 54 4.67 -2.56 -3.40
N ASN A 55 4.84 -3.08 -2.18
CA ASN A 55 5.06 -4.50 -1.91
C ASN A 55 3.81 -5.34 -2.16
N THR A 56 2.75 -4.72 -2.70
CA THR A 56 1.72 -5.46 -3.39
C THR A 56 2.36 -6.13 -4.61
N LEU A 57 1.90 -7.34 -4.93
CA LEU A 57 2.20 -7.99 -6.20
C LEU A 57 2.19 -6.92 -7.30
N LEU A 58 3.26 -6.87 -8.09
CA LEU A 58 3.43 -5.95 -9.22
C LEU A 58 2.05 -5.72 -9.85
N SER A 59 1.53 -4.49 -9.82
CA SER A 59 0.25 -4.21 -10.47
C SER A 59 0.36 -4.75 -11.88
N LYS A 60 -0.45 -5.75 -12.20
CA LYS A 60 -0.50 -6.31 -13.55
C LYS A 60 -1.15 -5.26 -14.43
N VAL A 61 -0.36 -4.27 -14.84
CA VAL A 61 -0.78 -3.26 -15.79
C VAL A 61 -0.92 -3.98 -17.12
N VAL A 62 -2.16 -4.20 -17.53
CA VAL A 62 -2.48 -4.74 -18.84
C VAL A 62 -2.84 -3.57 -19.74
N ILE A 63 -2.03 -3.36 -20.77
CA ILE A 63 -2.37 -2.45 -21.85
C ILE A 63 -3.27 -3.24 -22.80
N LEU A 64 -4.55 -2.90 -22.81
CA LEU A 64 -5.51 -3.49 -23.76
C LEU A 64 -5.25 -2.94 -25.16
N GLU A 65 -5.64 -3.72 -26.16
CA GLU A 65 -5.67 -3.24 -27.54
C GLU A 65 -6.57 -1.99 -27.66
N PRO A 66 -6.29 -1.08 -28.61
CA PRO A 66 -7.13 0.07 -28.85
C PRO A 66 -8.59 -0.33 -29.10
N CYS A 67 -9.51 0.20 -28.31
CA CYS A 67 -10.94 0.01 -28.43
C CYS A 67 -11.66 1.35 -28.22
N ASP A 68 -12.97 1.38 -28.48
CA ASP A 68 -13.80 2.51 -28.13
C ASP A 68 -13.68 2.81 -26.62
N PRO A 69 -13.70 4.09 -26.22
CA PRO A 69 -13.67 4.45 -24.81
C PRO A 69 -14.75 3.69 -24.04
N PRO A 70 -14.46 3.13 -22.84
CA PRO A 70 -15.42 2.40 -22.02
C PRO A 70 -16.40 3.37 -21.32
N ASN A 71 -17.08 4.21 -22.10
CA ASN A 71 -17.99 5.27 -21.64
C ASN A 71 -19.46 4.80 -21.55
N CYS A 72 -19.74 3.54 -21.88
CA CYS A 72 -21.05 2.93 -21.76
C CYS A 72 -20.91 1.45 -21.40
N ASN A 73 -21.99 0.84 -20.89
CA ASN A 73 -21.99 -0.55 -20.43
C ASN A 73 -21.45 -1.54 -21.48
N ASN A 74 -21.78 -1.32 -22.76
CA ASN A 74 -21.34 -2.19 -23.85
C ASN A 74 -19.82 -2.10 -24.09
N ASN A 75 -19.26 -0.89 -24.01
CA ASN A 75 -17.83 -0.66 -24.21
C ASN A 75 -17.02 -1.13 -23.00
N VAL A 76 -17.54 -0.93 -21.77
CA VAL A 76 -16.97 -1.50 -20.54
C VAL A 76 -16.92 -3.04 -20.65
N TYR A 77 -18.04 -3.67 -21.02
CA TYR A 77 -18.08 -5.12 -21.19
C TYR A 77 -17.07 -5.63 -22.23
N THR A 78 -16.91 -4.91 -23.34
CA THR A 78 -15.94 -5.24 -24.39
C THR A 78 -14.51 -5.15 -23.88
N ALA A 79 -14.15 -4.08 -23.15
CA ALA A 79 -12.84 -3.93 -22.53
C ALA A 79 -12.55 -5.03 -21.49
N CYS A 80 -13.53 -5.38 -20.66
CA CYS A 80 -13.41 -6.48 -19.70
C CYS A 80 -13.15 -7.83 -20.40
N LYS A 81 -13.85 -8.10 -21.51
CA LYS A 81 -13.65 -9.32 -22.29
C LYS A 81 -12.24 -9.38 -22.91
N MET A 82 -11.74 -8.25 -23.42
CA MET A 82 -10.36 -8.15 -23.91
C MET A 82 -9.35 -8.44 -22.80
N TYR A 83 -9.55 -7.86 -21.62
CA TYR A 83 -8.72 -8.10 -20.44
C TYR A 83 -8.68 -9.59 -20.07
N CYS A 84 -9.84 -10.24 -19.97
CA CYS A 84 -9.91 -11.67 -19.66
C CYS A 84 -9.21 -12.52 -20.72
N ASN A 85 -9.41 -12.22 -22.01
CA ASN A 85 -8.76 -12.93 -23.10
C ASN A 85 -7.23 -12.78 -23.07
N ASN A 86 -6.72 -11.56 -22.87
CA ASN A 86 -5.28 -11.30 -22.85
C ASN A 86 -4.57 -11.98 -21.67
N LEU A 87 -5.27 -12.13 -20.55
CA LEU A 87 -4.72 -12.79 -19.36
C LEU A 87 -5.12 -14.26 -19.23
N SER A 88 -5.84 -14.83 -20.20
CA SER A 88 -6.38 -16.20 -20.12
C SER A 88 -7.18 -16.47 -18.85
N ILE A 89 -7.91 -15.46 -18.35
CA ILE A 89 -8.76 -15.56 -17.16
C ILE A 89 -10.03 -16.33 -17.53
N SER A 90 -10.43 -17.27 -16.68
CA SER A 90 -11.68 -18.02 -16.91
C SER A 90 -12.89 -17.09 -16.75
N ASN A 91 -13.90 -17.24 -17.62
CA ASN A 91 -15.12 -16.41 -17.60
C ASN A 91 -16.00 -16.60 -16.35
N ASN A 92 -15.56 -17.36 -15.36
CA ASN A 92 -16.29 -17.64 -14.12
C ASN A 92 -15.85 -16.76 -12.95
N GLU A 93 -14.82 -15.92 -13.14
CA GLU A 93 -14.34 -15.00 -12.11
C GLU A 93 -15.01 -13.63 -12.25
N ASN A 94 -15.43 -13.05 -11.12
CA ASN A 94 -15.97 -11.69 -11.08
C ASN A 94 -14.85 -10.67 -11.28
N LEU A 95 -14.99 -9.79 -12.28
CA LEU A 95 -14.08 -8.67 -12.48
C LEU A 95 -14.64 -7.41 -11.82
N TYR A 96 -13.92 -6.88 -10.83
CA TYR A 96 -14.24 -5.60 -10.21
C TYR A 96 -13.61 -4.46 -11.01
N VAL A 97 -14.44 -3.58 -11.55
CA VAL A 97 -14.01 -2.41 -12.31
C VAL A 97 -14.24 -1.16 -11.46
N ALA A 98 -13.19 -0.38 -11.26
CA ALA A 98 -13.26 0.94 -10.65
C ALA A 98 -12.95 1.99 -11.72
N CYS A 99 -13.77 3.03 -11.78
CA CYS A 99 -13.56 4.19 -12.65
C CYS A 99 -13.48 5.44 -11.77
N ASP A 100 -12.69 6.43 -12.19
CA ASP A 100 -12.90 7.78 -11.68
C ASP A 100 -14.12 8.43 -12.37
N GLN A 101 -14.57 9.55 -11.81
CA GLN A 101 -15.75 10.28 -12.24
C GLN A 101 -15.36 11.60 -12.91
#